data_AF-A0A6I3GN16-F1
#
_entry.id   AF-A0A6I3GN16-F1
#
_cell.length_a   1.000
_cell.length_b   1.000
_cell.length_c   1.000
_cell.angle_alpha   90.00
_cell.angle_beta   90.00
_cell.angle_gamma   90.00
#
_symmetry.space_group_name_H-M   'P 1'
#
loop_
_entity.id
_entity.type
_entity.pdbx_description
1 polymer ?
#
loop_
_entity_poly.entity_id
_entity_poly.type
_entity_poly.pdbx_seq_one_letter_code
_entity_poly.pdbx_strand_id
1 'polypeptide(L)'
;MERSLFEEEHEMFRKAFRTFLERELVPHREEWEAAGVIDREVFAKAGASGFLAMSVPEKFGGAGVDDFRYNLIIAEEICAADVYPAGLGMTLHSDVCLPYFLDYCNEEQQSRWLPGIASGELITAVAM
;
A
#
# COMPACT_ATOMS: atom_id res chain seq x y z
N MET A 1 18.46 4.82 -18.66
CA MET A 1 17.51 5.03 -19.77
C MET A 1 16.34 5.78 -19.17
N GLU A 2 15.98 6.93 -19.74
CA GLU A 2 14.84 7.72 -19.27
C GLU A 2 13.55 6.98 -19.62
N ARG A 3 12.69 6.72 -18.62
CA ARG A 3 11.44 5.96 -18.78
C ARG A 3 10.32 6.91 -19.19
N SER A 4 9.57 6.56 -20.24
CA SER A 4 8.44 7.37 -20.74
C SER A 4 7.08 7.02 -20.14
N LEU A 5 7.03 6.07 -19.18
CA LEU A 5 5.79 5.59 -18.57
C LEU A 5 5.25 6.53 -17.49
N PHE A 6 6.15 7.22 -16.79
CA PHE A 6 5.84 8.03 -15.61
C PHE A 6 5.80 9.52 -15.96
N GLU A 7 4.85 10.20 -15.34
CA GLU A 7 4.71 11.66 -15.39
C GLU A 7 5.40 12.29 -14.16
N GLU A 8 5.45 13.62 -14.09
CA GLU A 8 6.10 14.33 -12.98
C GLU A 8 5.48 13.97 -11.61
N GLU A 9 4.15 13.85 -11.54
CA GLU A 9 3.44 13.47 -10.32
C GLU A 9 3.81 12.07 -9.83
N HIS A 10 4.03 11.13 -10.75
CA HIS A 10 4.51 9.78 -10.42
C HIS A 10 5.92 9.82 -9.83
N GLU A 11 6.81 10.63 -10.40
CA GLU A 11 8.18 10.78 -9.88
C GLU A 11 8.21 11.52 -8.53
N MET A 12 7.27 12.44 -8.29
CA MET A 12 7.08 13.05 -6.97
C MET A 12 6.60 12.01 -5.95
N PHE A 13 5.59 11.21 -6.31
CA PHE A 13 5.09 10.12 -5.47
C PHE A 13 6.18 9.10 -5.16
N ARG A 14 6.98 8.71 -6.16
CA ARG A 14 8.12 7.79 -5.99
C ARG A 14 9.09 8.30 -4.92
N LYS A 15 9.47 9.56 -4.98
CA LYS A 15 10.37 10.18 -3.99
C LYS A 15 9.75 10.20 -2.60
N ALA A 16 8.46 10.52 -2.50
CA ALA A 16 7.74 10.54 -1.23
C ALA A 16 7.67 9.14 -0.60
N PHE A 17 7.31 8.13 -1.39
CA PHE A 17 7.23 6.75 -0.93
C PHE A 17 8.60 6.18 -0.55
N ARG A 18 9.66 6.49 -1.30
CA ARG A 18 11.04 6.15 -0.90
C ARG A 18 11.40 6.71 0.47
N THR A 19 11.09 7.98 0.70
CA THR A 19 11.34 8.64 2.00
C THR A 19 10.57 7.95 3.13
N PHE A 20 9.34 7.49 2.85
CA PHE A 20 8.57 6.70 3.81
C PHE A 20 9.26 5.37 4.13
N LEU A 21 9.73 4.62 3.12
CA LEU A 21 10.45 3.37 3.33
C LEU A 21 11.73 3.56 4.16
N GLU A 22 12.52 4.58 3.84
CA GLU A 22 13.76 4.94 4.55
C GLU A 22 13.51 5.25 6.03
N ARG A 23 12.33 5.78 6.36
CA ARG A 23 11.96 6.14 7.74
C ARG A 23 11.30 5.00 8.50
N GLU A 24 10.41 4.25 7.83
CA GLU A 24 9.47 3.34 8.52
C GLU A 24 9.79 1.86 8.37
N LEU A 25 10.50 1.45 7.31
CA LEU A 25 10.78 0.02 7.05
C LEU A 25 12.27 -0.31 7.12
N VAL A 26 13.11 0.48 6.44
CA VAL A 26 14.55 0.21 6.33
C VAL A 26 15.24 0.07 7.71
N PRO A 27 14.96 0.93 8.71
CA PRO A 27 15.61 0.82 10.02
C PRO A 27 15.27 -0.47 10.79
N HIS A 28 14.14 -1.10 10.50
CA HIS A 28 13.61 -2.26 11.24
C HIS A 28 13.82 -3.60 10.52
N ARG A 29 14.37 -3.57 9.31
CA ARG A 29 14.51 -4.74 8.43
C ARG A 29 15.16 -5.95 9.11
N GLU A 30 16.34 -5.77 9.70
CA GLU A 30 17.10 -6.86 10.31
C GLU A 30 16.38 -7.45 11.53
N GLU A 31 15.69 -6.61 12.31
CA GLU A 31 14.91 -7.02 13.46
C GLU A 31 13.71 -7.89 13.04
N TRP A 32 12.92 -7.43 12.07
CA TRP A 32 11.76 -8.17 11.59
C TRP A 32 12.14 -9.45 10.86
N GLU A 33 13.26 -9.47 10.13
CA GLU A 33 13.76 -10.67 9.48
C GLU A 33 14.15 -11.73 10.52
N ALA A 34 14.86 -11.33 11.58
CA ALA A 34 15.20 -12.24 12.68
C ALA A 34 13.95 -12.71 13.45
N ALA A 35 12.94 -11.85 13.63
CA ALA A 35 11.70 -12.18 14.31
C ALA A 35 10.74 -13.03 13.46
N GLY A 36 10.87 -12.99 12.12
CA GLY A 36 9.97 -13.63 11.17
C GLY A 36 8.58 -12.98 11.09
N VAL A 37 8.43 -11.76 11.62
CA VAL A 37 7.17 -11.03 11.67
C VAL A 37 7.43 -9.52 11.67
N ILE A 38 6.54 -8.77 11.00
CA ILE A 38 6.58 -7.31 10.95
C ILE A 38 5.54 -6.69 11.89
N ASP A 39 5.74 -5.42 12.24
CA ASP A 39 4.77 -4.66 13.00
C ASP A 39 3.55 -4.28 12.15
N ARG A 40 2.36 -4.61 12.65
CA ARG A 40 1.09 -4.28 11.99
C ARG A 40 0.90 -2.77 11.78
N GLU A 41 1.52 -1.95 12.61
CA GLU A 41 1.40 -0.49 12.58
C GLU A 41 1.95 0.12 11.28
N VAL A 42 2.83 -0.60 10.56
CA VAL A 42 3.34 -0.17 9.25
C VAL A 42 2.19 0.08 8.27
N PHE A 43 1.14 -0.73 8.29
CA PHE A 43 -0.04 -0.53 7.43
C PHE A 43 -0.79 0.75 7.79
N ALA A 44 -1.01 1.00 9.08
CA ALA A 44 -1.66 2.22 9.53
C ALA A 44 -0.86 3.47 9.17
N LYS A 45 0.47 3.42 9.29
CA LYS A 45 1.37 4.51 8.87
C LYS A 45 1.33 4.73 7.35
N ALA A 46 1.27 3.65 6.56
CA ALA A 46 1.14 3.73 5.11
C ALA A 46 -0.21 4.35 4.71
N GLY A 47 -1.32 3.91 5.32
CA GLY A 47 -2.66 4.47 5.10
C GLY A 47 -2.71 5.96 5.45
N ALA A 48 -2.20 6.34 6.64
CA ALA A 48 -2.12 7.74 7.06
C ALA A 48 -1.24 8.61 6.14
N SER A 49 -0.28 8.01 5.43
CA SER A 49 0.60 8.70 4.48
C SER A 49 0.07 8.66 3.04
N GLY A 50 -1.08 8.02 2.78
CA GLY A 50 -1.67 7.89 1.45
C GLY A 50 -1.00 6.86 0.54
N PHE A 51 -0.24 5.91 1.10
CA PHE A 51 0.51 4.88 0.36
C PHE A 51 -0.15 3.49 0.41
N LEU A 52 -1.40 3.40 0.86
CA LEU A 52 -2.12 2.14 0.98
C LEU A 52 -3.52 2.29 0.37
N ALA A 53 -3.98 1.26 -0.35
CA ALA A 53 -5.35 1.16 -0.83
C ALA A 53 -5.88 2.43 -1.54
N MET A 54 -5.03 3.07 -2.36
CA MET A 54 -5.29 4.38 -2.96
C MET A 54 -6.56 4.45 -3.83
N SER A 55 -6.97 3.33 -4.41
CA SER A 55 -8.19 3.23 -5.22
C SER A 55 -9.49 3.20 -4.41
N VAL A 56 -9.43 3.10 -3.08
CA VAL A 56 -10.62 3.24 -2.23
C VAL A 56 -11.24 4.63 -2.47
N PRO A 57 -12.57 4.72 -2.72
CA PRO A 57 -13.23 6.00 -2.93
C PRO A 57 -13.09 6.97 -1.75
N GLU A 58 -13.03 8.27 -2.04
CA GLU A 58 -12.90 9.34 -1.02
C GLU A 58 -13.97 9.28 0.07
N LYS A 59 -15.21 8.88 -0.27
CA LYS A 59 -16.30 8.71 0.71
C LYS A 59 -16.01 7.67 1.80
N PHE A 60 -15.03 6.80 1.58
CA PHE A 60 -14.53 5.82 2.53
C PHE A 60 -13.12 6.15 3.03
N GLY A 61 -12.59 7.34 2.74
CA GLY A 61 -11.28 7.80 3.25
C GLY A 61 -10.06 7.39 2.42
N GLY A 62 -10.25 6.81 1.23
CA GLY A 62 -9.16 6.62 0.27
C GLY A 62 -8.97 7.82 -0.67
N ALA A 63 -8.11 7.66 -1.68
CA ALA A 63 -7.79 8.72 -2.63
C ALA A 63 -8.57 8.65 -3.95
N GLY A 64 -9.35 7.59 -4.18
CA GLY A 64 -10.11 7.39 -5.42
C GLY A 64 -9.25 7.30 -6.68
N VAL A 65 -7.99 6.88 -6.55
CA VAL A 65 -7.02 6.84 -7.66
C VAL A 65 -7.24 5.59 -8.51
N ASP A 66 -7.63 5.78 -9.76
CA ASP A 66 -7.74 4.73 -10.79
C ASP A 66 -6.52 4.78 -11.74
N ASP A 67 -5.32 4.65 -11.16
CA ASP A 67 -4.06 4.60 -11.90
C ASP A 67 -3.08 3.61 -11.25
N PHE A 68 -2.91 2.46 -11.89
CA PHE A 68 -2.06 1.38 -11.39
C PHE A 68 -0.56 1.73 -11.40
N ARG A 69 -0.14 2.81 -12.09
CA ARG A 69 1.27 3.24 -12.09
C ARG A 69 1.75 3.62 -10.69
N TYR A 70 0.88 4.10 -9.80
CA TYR A 70 1.22 4.35 -8.40
C TYR A 70 1.53 3.06 -7.63
N ASN A 71 0.71 2.01 -7.80
CA ASN A 71 0.93 0.69 -7.20
C ASN A 71 2.22 0.06 -7.74
N LEU A 72 2.50 0.21 -9.03
CA LEU A 72 3.76 -0.22 -9.64
C LEU A 72 4.96 0.47 -8.98
N ILE A 73 4.89 1.79 -8.73
CA ILE A 73 5.95 2.53 -8.05
C ILE A 73 6.17 2.00 -6.62
N ILE A 74 5.09 1.71 -5.89
CA ILE A 74 5.18 1.10 -4.56
C ILE A 74 5.99 -0.21 -4.62
N ALA A 75 5.62 -1.11 -5.53
CA ALA A 75 6.30 -2.39 -5.68
C ALA A 75 7.79 -2.21 -6.06
N GLU A 76 8.09 -1.30 -6.99
CA GLU A 76 9.46 -1.02 -7.41
C GLU A 76 10.33 -0.48 -6.26
N GLU A 77 9.83 0.48 -5.49
CA GLU A 77 10.61 1.09 -4.40
C GLU A 77 10.77 0.13 -3.21
N ILE A 78 9.77 -0.72 -2.91
CA ILE A 78 9.92 -1.80 -1.91
C ILE A 78 11.07 -2.74 -2.29
N CYS A 79 11.14 -3.14 -3.56
CA CYS A 79 12.23 -3.96 -4.08
C CYS A 79 13.57 -3.21 -4.06
N ALA A 80 13.59 -1.95 -4.48
CA ALA A 80 14.81 -1.14 -4.53
C ALA A 80 15.40 -0.86 -3.14
N ALA A 81 14.55 -0.71 -2.12
CA ALA A 81 14.95 -0.53 -0.73
C ALA A 81 15.31 -1.83 -0.02
N ASP A 82 15.20 -3.00 -0.68
CA ASP A 82 15.51 -4.31 -0.12
C ASP A 82 14.76 -4.57 1.19
N VAL A 83 13.46 -4.22 1.19
CA VAL A 83 12.51 -4.45 2.31
C VAL A 83 11.34 -5.33 1.85
N TYR A 84 11.54 -6.11 0.80
CA TYR A 84 10.52 -6.95 0.17
C TYR A 84 9.76 -7.86 1.16
N PRO A 85 10.40 -8.57 2.11
CA PRO A 85 9.68 -9.40 3.06
C PRO A 85 8.65 -8.63 3.91
N ALA A 86 8.92 -7.36 4.20
CA ALA A 86 8.03 -6.49 4.96
C ALA A 86 7.02 -5.74 4.08
N GLY A 87 7.45 -5.28 2.90
CA GLY A 87 6.63 -4.46 2.00
C GLY A 87 5.61 -5.24 1.17
N LEU A 88 5.83 -6.54 0.90
CA LEU A 88 4.95 -7.35 0.05
C LEU A 88 3.51 -7.41 0.57
N GLY A 89 3.31 -7.32 1.89
CA GLY A 89 1.98 -7.29 2.49
C GLY A 89 1.13 -6.11 1.98
N MET A 90 1.76 -4.96 1.68
CA MET A 90 1.05 -3.77 1.17
C MET A 90 0.53 -3.95 -0.25
N THR A 91 1.31 -4.61 -1.11
CA THR A 91 0.92 -4.89 -2.50
C THR A 91 -0.14 -5.99 -2.54
N LEU A 92 -0.02 -7.06 -1.74
CA LEU A 92 -1.09 -8.06 -1.60
C LEU A 92 -2.41 -7.42 -1.12
N HIS A 93 -2.33 -6.52 -0.14
CA HIS A 93 -3.48 -5.82 0.40
C HIS A 93 -4.15 -4.93 -0.66
N SER A 94 -3.38 -4.11 -1.37
CA SER A 94 -3.91 -3.07 -2.28
C SER A 94 -4.21 -3.59 -3.69
N ASP A 95 -3.43 -4.56 -4.18
CA ASP A 95 -3.45 -4.96 -5.59
C ASP A 95 -4.22 -6.27 -5.82
N VAL A 96 -4.28 -7.13 -4.80
CA VAL A 96 -4.91 -8.45 -4.89
C VAL A 96 -6.21 -8.48 -4.09
N CYS A 97 -6.18 -8.08 -2.83
CA CYS A 97 -7.35 -8.19 -1.96
C CYS A 97 -8.38 -7.11 -2.24
N LEU A 98 -7.96 -5.84 -2.31
CA LEU A 98 -8.85 -4.69 -2.43
C LEU A 98 -9.80 -4.74 -3.65
N PRO A 99 -9.40 -5.18 -4.86
CA PRO A 99 -10.32 -5.29 -6.00
C PRO A 99 -11.57 -6.13 -5.69
N TYR A 100 -11.45 -7.22 -4.92
CA TYR A 100 -12.62 -8.01 -4.52
C TYR A 100 -13.62 -7.21 -3.68
N PHE A 101 -13.12 -6.31 -2.83
CA PHE A 101 -14.00 -5.44 -2.03
C PHE A 101 -14.65 -4.37 -2.90
N LEU A 102 -13.91 -3.76 -3.82
CA LEU A 102 -14.43 -2.71 -4.69
C LEU A 102 -15.48 -3.24 -5.67
N ASP A 103 -15.23 -4.42 -6.26
CA ASP A 103 -16.06 -4.96 -7.34
C ASP A 103 -17.28 -5.75 -6.84
N TYR A 104 -17.16 -6.42 -5.70
CA TYR A 104 -18.17 -7.39 -5.26
C TYR A 104 -18.93 -7.00 -3.98
N CYS A 105 -18.47 -6.01 -3.20
CA CYS A 105 -19.21 -5.60 -2.03
C CYS A 105 -20.46 -4.79 -2.40
N ASN A 106 -21.57 -5.07 -1.72
CA ASN A 106 -22.71 -4.16 -1.68
C ASN A 106 -22.41 -2.92 -0.80
N GLU A 107 -23.32 -1.94 -0.77
CA GLU A 107 -23.10 -0.68 -0.02
C GLU A 107 -22.86 -0.87 1.48
N GLU A 108 -23.56 -1.81 2.12
CA GLU A 108 -23.38 -2.13 3.54
C GLU A 108 -21.97 -2.68 3.79
N GLN A 109 -21.54 -3.64 2.97
CA GLN A 109 -20.22 -4.24 3.05
C GLN A 109 -19.10 -3.23 2.76
N GLN A 110 -19.28 -2.37 1.75
CA GLN A 110 -18.33 -1.31 1.44
C GLN A 110 -18.16 -0.36 2.64
N SER A 111 -19.27 0.10 3.21
CA SER A 111 -19.27 1.01 4.38
C SER A 111 -18.63 0.38 5.61
N ARG A 112 -18.77 -0.94 5.77
CA ARG A 112 -18.18 -1.69 6.87
C ARG A 112 -16.67 -1.87 6.73
N TRP A 113 -16.18 -2.14 5.52
CA TRP A 113 -14.80 -2.63 5.32
C TRP A 113 -13.85 -1.59 4.75
N LEU A 114 -14.27 -0.82 3.74
CA LEU A 114 -13.37 0.05 2.99
C LEU A 114 -12.71 1.14 3.85
N PRO A 115 -13.37 1.75 4.85
CA PRO A 115 -12.71 2.74 5.71
C PRO A 115 -11.52 2.17 6.50
N GLY A 116 -11.68 0.97 7.06
CA GLY A 116 -10.60 0.32 7.81
C GLY A 116 -9.49 -0.22 6.90
N ILE A 117 -9.83 -0.60 5.67
CA ILE A 117 -8.87 -1.03 4.65
C ILE A 117 -8.02 0.18 4.21
N ALA A 118 -8.66 1.31 3.88
CA ALA A 118 -7.97 2.54 3.50
C ALA A 118 -7.05 3.08 4.61
N SER A 119 -7.51 3.05 5.86
CA SER A 119 -6.69 3.51 6.99
C SER A 119 -5.54 2.57 7.36
N GLY A 120 -5.56 1.31 6.89
CA GLY A 120 -4.62 0.26 7.29
C GLY A 120 -4.89 -0.34 8.67
N GLU A 121 -5.99 0.03 9.35
CA GLU A 121 -6.41 -0.60 10.60
C GLU A 121 -6.92 -2.04 10.40
N LEU A 122 -7.56 -2.28 9.24
CA LEU A 122 -7.98 -3.60 8.77
C LEU A 122 -7.05 -4.08 7.66
N ILE A 123 -6.22 -5.07 7.99
CA ILE A 123 -5.30 -5.70 7.05
C ILE A 123 -6.00 -6.92 6.45
N THR A 124 -6.05 -6.98 5.12
CA THR A 124 -6.73 -8.05 4.37
C THR A 124 -5.75 -9.13 3.92
N ALA A 125 -6.29 -10.33 3.72
CA ALA A 125 -5.60 -11.45 3.11
C ALA A 125 -6.56 -12.22 2.19
N VAL A 126 -6.03 -13.11 1.36
CA VAL A 126 -6.81 -13.99 0.48
C VAL A 126 -6.51 -15.45 0.81
N ALA A 127 -7.54 -16.28 0.80
CA ALA A 127 -7.44 -17.74 0.94
C ALA A 127 -8.18 -18.38 -0.25
N MET A 128 -7.47 -19.23 -1.00
CA MET A 128 -7.95 -19.88 -2.23
C MET A 128 -7.76 -21.39 -2.17
#